data_AF-A0A349BKW8-F1
#
_entry.id   AF-A0A349BKW8-F1
#
_cell.length_a   1.000
_cell.length_b   1.000
_cell.length_c   1.000
_cell.angle_alpha   90.00
_cell.angle_beta   90.00
_cell.angle_gamma   90.00
#
_symmetry.space_group_name_H-M   'P 1'
#
loop_
_entity.id
_entity.type
_entity.pdbx_description
1 polymer ?
#
loop_
_entity_poly.entity_id
_entity_poly.type
_entity_poly.pdbx_seq_one_letter_code
_entity_poly.pdbx_strand_id
1 'polypeptide(L)' 'MKRKDLIKRLTNSGCILVRHGSRHDLYKNPTTGKKQPVPRHDEIDENLARHIIKELT' A
#
# COMPACT_ATOMS: atom_id res chain seq x y z
N MET A 1 8.81 -2.27 7.98
CA MET A 1 8.40 -0.85 8.12
C MET A 1 7.07 -0.71 8.85
N LYS A 2 6.83 0.44 9.50
CA LYS A 2 5.50 0.72 10.08
C LYS A 2 4.46 0.94 8.98
N ARG A 3 3.26 0.39 9.15
CA ARG A 3 2.13 0.56 8.21
C ARG A 3 1.82 2.02 7.92
N LYS A 4 1.90 2.90 8.93
CA LYS A 4 1.68 4.34 8.78
C LYS A 4 2.66 4.97 7.78
N ASP A 5 3.91 4.54 7.80
CA ASP A 5 4.94 5.03 6.88
C ASP A 5 4.70 4.51 5.46
N LEU A 6 4.28 3.25 5.31
CA LEU A 6 3.91 2.68 4.01
C LEU A 6 2.74 3.47 3.40
N ILE A 7 1.67 3.67 4.17
CA ILE A 7 0.49 4.41 3.72
C ILE A 7 0.87 5.84 3.31
N LYS A 8 1.69 6.53 4.11
CA LYS A 8 2.16 7.89 3.80
C LYS A 8 2.91 7.93 2.47
N ARG A 9 3.78 6.95 2.19
CA ARG A 9 4.48 6.86 0.90
C ARG A 9 3.52 6.63 -0.26
N LEU A 10 2.57 5.71 -0.11
CA LEU A 10 1.56 5.42 -1.13
C LEU A 10 0.66 6.63 -1.39
N THR A 11 0.22 7.37 -0.37
CA THR A 11 -0.59 8.58 -0.57
C THR A 11 0.22 9.70 -1.22
N ASN A 12 1.50 9.85 -0.85
CA ASN A 12 2.38 10.85 -1.45
C ASN A 12 2.69 10.58 -2.92
N SER A 13 2.69 9.31 -3.35
CA SER A 13 2.81 8.94 -4.77
C SER A 13 1.49 9.01 -5.54
N GLY A 14 0.41 9.47 -4.90
CA GLY A 14 -0.91 9.60 -5.51
C GLY A 14 -1.71 8.30 -5.57
N CYS A 15 -1.28 7.25 -4.85
CA CYS A 15 -2.08 6.03 -4.73
C CYS A 15 -3.30 6.28 -3.84
N ILE A 16 -4.42 5.68 -4.23
CA ILE A 16 -5.71 5.82 -3.56
C ILE A 16 -6.12 4.52 -2.90
N LEU A 17 -6.78 4.63 -1.75
CA LEU A 17 -7.46 3.52 -1.11
C LEU A 17 -8.76 3.24 -1.87
N VAL A 18 -8.90 2.02 -2.38
CA VAL A 18 -10.08 1.59 -3.16
C VAL A 18 -11.12 0.93 -2.28
N ARG A 19 -10.69 0.06 -1.36
CA ARG A 19 -11.59 -0.69 -0.49
C ARG A 19 -10.91 -1.05 0.81
N HIS A 20 -11.66 -0.99 1.90
CA HIS A 20 -11.28 -1.66 3.13
C HIS A 20 -11.55 -3.16 3.06
N GLY A 21 -10.69 -3.94 3.70
CA GLY A 21 -10.93 -5.36 3.96
C GLY A 21 -10.68 -5.69 5.42
N SER A 22 -10.97 -6.94 5.79
CA SER A 22 -10.77 -7.43 7.15
C SER A 22 -9.29 -7.45 7.51
N ARG A 23 -8.47 -8.11 6.70
CA ARG A 23 -7.01 -8.24 6.92
C ARG A 23 -6.16 -7.27 6.09
N HIS A 24 -6.65 -6.89 4.90
CA HIS A 24 -5.92 -6.07 3.94
C HIS A 24 -6.81 -4.97 3.38
N ASP A 25 -6.25 -3.78 3.25
CA ASP A 25 -6.83 -2.67 2.49
C ASP A 25 -6.33 -2.74 1.04
N LEU A 26 -7.15 -2.39 0.05
CA LEU A 26 -6.74 -2.40 -1.35
C LEU A 26 -6.34 -1.00 -1.80
N TYR A 27 -5.07 -0.82 -2.19
CA TYR A 27 -4.59 0.42 -2.79
C TYR A 27 -4.44 0.29 -4.30
N LYS A 28 -4.63 1.39 -5.02
CA LYS A 28 -4.48 1.49 -6.48
C LYS A 28 -3.64 2.71 -6.83
N ASN A 29 -2.73 2.56 -7.79
CA ASN A 29 -2.16 3.70 -8.49
C ASN A 29 -3.10 4.08 -9.65
N PRO A 30 -3.72 5.28 -9.65
CA PRO A 30 -4.64 5.70 -10.68
C PRO A 30 -3.99 5.88 -12.06
N THR A 31 -2.70 6.26 -12.10
CA THR A 31 -1.92 6.50 -13.33
C THR A 31 -1.62 5.20 -14.07
N THR A 32 -1.18 4.15 -13.35
CA THR A 32 -0.82 2.86 -13.96
C THR A 32 -1.96 1.85 -13.94
N GLY A 33 -2.99 2.08 -13.14
CA GLY A 33 -4.10 1.16 -12.92
C GLY A 33 -3.78 -0.02 -12.00
N LYS A 34 -2.51 -0.22 -11.60
CA LYS A 34 -2.06 -1.31 -10.74
C LYS A 34 -2.69 -1.24 -9.35
N LYS A 35 -2.93 -2.40 -8.74
CA LYS A 35 -3.52 -2.55 -7.41
C LYS A 35 -2.70 -3.52 -6.56
N GLN A 36 -2.58 -3.23 -5.26
CA GLN A 36 -1.93 -4.13 -4.30
C GLN A 36 -2.69 -4.14 -2.96
N PRO A 37 -2.82 -5.31 -2.32
CA PRO A 37 -3.32 -5.40 -0.95
C PRO A 37 -2.25 -4.93 0.04
N VAL A 38 -2.64 -4.09 0.98
CA VAL A 38 -1.79 -3.56 2.07
C VAL A 38 -2.28 -4.14 3.40
N PRO A 39 -1.44 -4.86 4.16
CA PRO A 39 -1.82 -5.40 5.46
C PRO A 39 -2.27 -4.33 6.46
N ARG A 40 -3.16 -4.70 7.39
CA ARG A 40 -3.70 -3.78 8.40
C ARG A 40 -2.99 -3.80 9.75
N HIS A 41 -2.08 -4.73 9.99
CA HIS A 41 -1.25 -4.76 11.20
C HIS A 41 -0.16 -3.68 11.16
N ASP A 42 0.36 -3.28 12.33
CA ASP A 42 1.23 -2.11 12.44
C ASP A 42 2.64 -2.33 11.87
N GLU A 43 3.20 -3.53 11.99
CA GLU A 43 4.57 -3.85 11.56
C GLU A 43 4.58 -4.73 10.31
N ILE A 44 4.89 -4.14 9.16
CA ILE A 44 4.91 -4.82 7.86
C ILE A 44 6.32 -5.29 7.57
N ASP A 45 6.47 -6.54 7.13
CA ASP A 45 7.74 -7.08 6.64
C ASP A 45 8.38 -6.14 5.61
N GLU A 46 9.68 -5.92 5.74
CA GLU A 46 10.39 -4.92 4.95
C GLU A 46 10.46 -5.29 3.47
N ASN A 47 10.52 -6.58 3.13
CA ASN A 47 10.54 -7.02 1.73
C ASN A 47 9.15 -6.86 1.11
N LEU A 48 8.09 -7.22 1.84
CA LEU A 48 6.71 -7.00 1.40
C LEU A 48 6.43 -5.52 1.15
N ALA A 49 6.82 -4.66 2.08
CA ALA A 49 6.72 -3.22 1.96
C ALA A 49 7.39 -2.68 0.69
N ARG A 50 8.65 -3.07 0.43
CA ARG A 50 9.38 -2.65 -0.77
C ARG A 50 8.73 -3.16 -2.05
N HIS A 51 8.19 -4.38 -2.04
CA HIS A 51 7.46 -4.91 -3.17
C HIS A 51 6.19 -4.09 -3.46
N ILE A 52 5.38 -3.80 -2.45
CA ILE A 52 4.16 -2.98 -2.59
C ILE A 52 4.51 -1.60 -3.17
N ILE A 53 5.56 -0.96 -2.63
CA ILE A 53 6.03 0.35 -3.13
C ILE A 53 6.44 0.21 -4.60
N LYS A 54 7.31 -0.74 -4.96
CA LYS A 54 7.77 -0.95 -6.33
C LYS A 54 6.63 -1.19 -7.32
N GLU A 55 5.57 -1.88 -6.90
CA GLU A 55 4.43 -2.14 -7.77
C GLU A 55 3.48 -0.94 -7.91
N LEU A 56 3.40 -0.08 -6.90
CA LEU A 56 2.45 1.04 -6.88
C LEU A 56 3.08 2.40 -7.18
N THR A 57 4.39 2.57 -7.06
CA THR A 57 5.09 3.86 -7.22
C THR A 57 6.21 3.74 -8.22
#